data_AF-A0A852Z1E0-F1
#
_entry.id   AF-A0A852Z1E0-F1
#
_cell.length_a   1.000
_cell.length_b   1.000
_cell.length_c   1.000
_cell.angle_alpha   90.00
_cell.angle_beta   90.00
_cell.angle_gamma   90.00
#
_symmetry.space_group_name_H-M   'P 1'
#
loop_
_entity.id
_entity.type
_entity.pdbx_description
1 polymer ?
#
loop_
_entity_poly.entity_id
_entity_poly.type
_entity_poly.pdbx_seq_one_letter_code
_entity_poly.pdbx_strand_id
1 'polypeptide(L)'
;MPYPTVRTGKIVFERHKGGVNKESATIKFDNKIISAATFIQGVDVKFVEEDGRKKERPFHRLHYKIAKTEISSSEGGGGWVPDKLSREVTVTAELGLRDASLDWDDYYEGTIYVAVLALEHPTRDGYE
;
A
#
# COMPACT_ATOMS: atom_id res chain seq x y z
N MET A 1 -25.20 -5.37 12.40
CA MET A 1 -24.18 -4.80 13.30
C MET A 1 -22.87 -4.73 12.54
N PRO A 2 -21.99 -3.75 12.81
CA PRO A 2 -20.66 -3.74 12.23
C PRO A 2 -19.84 -4.97 12.63
N TYR A 3 -18.97 -5.43 11.75
CA TYR A 3 -18.11 -6.59 12.00
C TYR A 3 -16.71 -6.42 11.42
N PRO A 4 -15.67 -7.01 12.04
CA PRO A 4 -14.31 -6.91 11.54
C PRO A 4 -14.07 -7.88 10.38
N THR A 5 -13.37 -7.40 9.36
CA THR A 5 -12.92 -8.20 8.22
C THR A 5 -11.45 -7.91 7.93
N VAL A 6 -10.71 -8.94 7.52
CA VAL A 6 -9.34 -8.79 7.04
C VAL A 6 -9.30 -9.05 5.53
N ARG A 7 -8.62 -8.16 4.80
CA ARG A 7 -8.27 -8.33 3.39
C ARG A 7 -6.77 -8.15 3.23
N THR A 8 -6.16 -8.94 2.35
CA THR A 8 -4.74 -8.84 2.02
C THR A 8 -4.54 -8.14 0.69
N GLY A 9 -3.43 -7.45 0.53
CA GLY A 9 -3.05 -6.79 -0.71
C GLY A 9 -1.54 -6.76 -0.89
N LYS A 10 -1.11 -6.21 -2.03
CA LYS A 10 0.29 -5.97 -2.34
C LYS A 10 0.47 -4.59 -2.95
N ILE A 11 1.54 -3.90 -2.57
CA ILE A 11 1.99 -2.64 -3.15
C ILE A 11 3.26 -2.94 -3.92
N VAL A 12 3.23 -2.76 -5.23
CA VAL A 12 4.33 -3.08 -6.14
C VAL A 12 5.10 -1.82 -6.46
N PHE A 13 6.42 -1.88 -6.32
CA PHE A 13 7.36 -0.83 -6.67
C PHE A 13 8.09 -1.27 -7.94
N GLU A 14 7.62 -0.79 -9.09
CA GLU A 14 8.18 -1.13 -10.40
C GLU A 14 9.42 -0.27 -10.66
N ARG A 15 10.60 -0.91 -10.66
CA ARG A 15 11.90 -0.34 -11.04
C ARG A 15 12.04 1.16 -10.75
N HIS A 16 12.30 1.50 -9.50
CA HIS A 16 12.63 2.88 -9.13
C HIS A 16 14.13 3.08 -9.10
N LYS A 17 14.57 4.30 -9.48
CA LYS A 17 15.91 4.80 -9.18
C LYS A 17 15.81 5.76 -8.01
N GLY A 18 16.88 5.86 -7.22
CA GLY A 18 17.00 6.91 -6.23
C GLY A 18 16.61 6.44 -4.83
N GLY A 19 16.33 7.38 -3.92
CA GLY A 19 16.02 7.10 -2.53
C GLY A 19 14.68 6.40 -2.27
N VAL A 20 14.05 6.82 -1.17
CA VAL A 20 12.76 6.26 -0.75
C VAL A 20 11.66 6.73 -1.69
N ASN A 21 10.99 5.79 -2.35
CA ASN A 21 9.84 6.04 -3.22
C ASN A 21 8.53 5.68 -2.52
N LYS A 22 7.41 6.19 -3.06
CA LYS A 22 6.06 5.94 -2.53
C LYS A 22 5.18 5.33 -3.59
N GLU A 23 4.48 4.27 -3.23
CA GLU A 23 3.48 3.62 -4.09
C GLU A 23 2.23 3.31 -3.29
N SER A 24 1.11 3.12 -4.00
CA SER A 24 -0.19 2.85 -3.38
C SER A 24 -0.91 1.68 -4.01
N ALA A 25 -1.71 0.98 -3.22
CA ALA A 25 -2.65 -0.02 -3.70
C ALA A 25 -4.03 0.18 -3.06
N THR A 26 -5.08 -0.11 -3.82
CA THR A 26 -6.46 -0.07 -3.34
C THR A 26 -6.95 -1.48 -3.06
N ILE A 27 -7.47 -1.69 -1.85
CA ILE A 27 -8.04 -2.94 -1.37
C ILE A 27 -9.55 -2.78 -1.27
N LYS A 28 -10.28 -3.68 -1.91
CA LYS A 28 -11.75 -3.66 -1.97
C LYS A 28 -12.36 -4.55 -0.89
N PHE A 29 -13.46 -4.08 -0.32
CA PHE A 29 -14.30 -4.76 0.64
C PHE A 29 -15.72 -4.90 0.06
N ASP A 30 -16.48 -5.85 0.59
CA ASP A 30 -17.82 -6.13 0.07
C ASP A 30 -18.84 -5.10 0.61
N ASN A 31 -18.59 -4.56 1.80
CA ASN A 31 -19.46 -3.59 2.46
C ASN A 31 -18.76 -2.27 2.73
N LYS A 32 -19.58 -1.31 3.18
CA LYS A 32 -19.12 0.03 3.55
C LYS A 32 -18.19 -0.05 4.77
N ILE A 33 -17.09 0.69 4.72
CA ILE A 33 -16.03 0.65 5.72
C ILE A 33 -16.19 1.85 6.66
N ILE A 34 -16.25 1.57 7.97
CA ILE A 34 -16.34 2.59 9.02
C ILE A 34 -14.94 3.05 9.44
N SER A 35 -14.03 2.09 9.61
CA SER A 35 -12.64 2.33 10.01
C SER A 35 -11.74 1.25 9.41
N ALA A 36 -10.46 1.57 9.21
CA ALA A 36 -9.48 0.65 8.70
C ALA A 36 -8.11 0.89 9.35
N ALA A 37 -7.37 -0.20 9.57
CA ALA A 37 -5.98 -0.21 9.99
C ALA A 37 -5.19 -1.15 9.09
N THR A 38 -3.95 -0.78 8.79
CA THR A 38 -3.08 -1.57 7.90
C THR A 38 -1.82 -2.02 8.61
N PHE A 39 -1.40 -3.25 8.32
CA PHE A 39 -0.17 -3.86 8.83
C PHE A 39 0.63 -4.46 7.68
N ILE A 40 1.95 -4.49 7.83
CA ILE A 40 2.86 -5.12 6.88
C ILE A 40 2.99 -6.60 7.24
N GLN A 41 2.75 -7.48 6.27
CA GLN A 41 2.91 -8.92 6.41
C GLN A 41 4.30 -9.40 5.99
N GLY A 42 4.91 -8.71 5.02
CA GLY A 42 6.22 -9.05 4.49
C GLY A 42 6.69 -8.04 3.46
N VAL A 43 7.99 -8.08 3.18
CA VAL A 43 8.65 -7.24 2.19
C VAL A 43 9.59 -8.11 1.37
N ASP A 44 9.46 -8.05 0.05
CA ASP A 44 10.41 -8.62 -0.90
C ASP A 44 11.02 -7.48 -1.71
N VAL A 45 12.34 -7.43 -1.81
CA VAL A 45 13.05 -6.32 -2.45
C VAL A 45 14.38 -6.80 -3.00
N LYS A 46 14.76 -6.28 -4.16
CA LYS A 46 16.06 -6.57 -4.77
C LYS A 46 16.56 -5.38 -5.58
N PHE A 47 17.87 -5.33 -5.77
CA PHE A 47 18.47 -4.44 -6.75
C PHE A 47 18.12 -4.92 -8.16
N VAL A 48 17.91 -3.97 -9.07
CA VAL A 48 17.68 -4.23 -10.49
C VAL A 48 18.93 -3.84 -11.26
N GLU A 49 19.34 -4.68 -12.20
CA GLU A 49 20.48 -4.41 -13.05
C GLU A 49 20.22 -3.21 -13.98
N GLU A 50 21.21 -2.34 -14.11
CA GLU A 50 21.25 -1.29 -15.13
C GLU A 50 22.15 -1.79 -16.27
N ASP A 51 21.60 -1.88 -17.48
CA ASP A 51 22.31 -2.12 -18.74
C ASP A 51 23.31 -3.29 -18.75
N GLY A 52 22.85 -4.48 -18.32
CA GLY A 52 23.59 -5.73 -18.44
C GLY A 52 24.76 -5.90 -17.47
N ARG A 53 24.89 -5.02 -16.47
CA ARG A 53 25.85 -5.21 -15.37
C ARG A 53 25.17 -5.89 -14.19
N LYS A 54 25.39 -7.21 -14.08
CA LYS A 54 25.26 -7.95 -12.83
C LYS A 54 26.18 -7.32 -11.79
N LYS A 55 25.65 -6.50 -10.91
CA LYS A 55 26.30 -6.21 -9.63
C LYS A 55 25.49 -6.92 -8.56
N GLU A 56 26.02 -8.03 -8.06
CA GLU A 56 25.72 -8.40 -6.69
C GLU A 56 26.17 -7.21 -5.83
N ARG A 57 25.19 -6.43 -5.37
CA ARG A 57 25.46 -5.29 -4.52
C ARG A 57 25.26 -5.72 -3.08
N PRO A 58 26.29 -5.58 -2.22
CA PRO A 58 26.13 -5.89 -0.82
C PRO A 58 25.02 -5.00 -0.25
N PHE A 59 23.96 -5.66 0.23
CA PHE A 59 22.85 -5.01 0.90
C PHE A 59 23.36 -4.28 2.14
N HIS A 60 22.97 -3.02 2.30
CA HIS A 60 23.31 -2.25 3.49
C HIS A 60 22.08 -1.82 4.27
N ARG A 61 21.06 -1.25 3.60
CA ARG A 61 19.86 -0.77 4.28
C ARG A 61 18.59 -0.96 3.46
N LEU A 62 17.54 -1.40 4.15
CA LEU A 62 16.17 -1.44 3.67
C LEU A 62 15.33 -0.44 4.46
N HIS A 63 14.60 0.43 3.77
CA HIS A 63 13.56 1.29 4.33
C HIS A 63 12.21 0.81 3.83
N TYR A 64 11.27 0.62 4.74
CA TYR A 64 9.87 0.38 4.39
C TYR A 64 8.96 0.88 5.49
N LYS A 65 7.82 1.48 5.12
CA LYS A 65 6.79 1.88 6.08
C LYS A 65 5.44 2.05 5.40
N ILE A 66 4.36 1.91 6.17
CA ILE A 66 3.05 2.43 5.75
C ILE A 66 3.09 3.95 5.97
N ALA A 67 2.98 4.72 4.89
CA ALA A 67 2.88 6.17 4.95
C ALA A 67 1.46 6.63 5.26
N LYS A 68 0.47 5.92 4.72
CA LYS A 68 -0.93 6.31 4.81
C LYS A 68 -1.88 5.13 4.63
N THR A 69 -3.01 5.20 5.32
CA THR A 69 -4.16 4.31 5.11
C THR A 69 -5.39 5.20 5.07
N GLU A 70 -6.14 5.14 3.98
CA GLU A 70 -7.31 5.98 3.76
C GLU A 70 -8.46 5.15 3.25
N ILE A 71 -9.66 5.39 3.78
CA ILE A 71 -10.89 4.89 3.18
C ILE A 71 -11.19 5.82 2.00
N SER A 72 -11.05 5.30 0.78
CA SER A 72 -11.04 6.09 -0.46
C SER A 72 -12.45 6.58 -0.77
N SER A 73 -12.71 7.88 -0.88
CA SER A 73 -14.06 8.34 -1.23
C SER A 73 -14.37 8.03 -2.70
N SER A 74 -15.17 6.98 -2.94
CA SER A 74 -15.81 6.81 -4.24
C SER A 74 -17.03 7.74 -4.28
N GLU A 75 -17.00 8.69 -5.21
CA GLU A 75 -18.11 9.50 -5.75
C GLU A 75 -18.18 10.99 -5.33
N GLY A 76 -18.09 11.80 -6.39
CA GLY A 76 -18.07 13.25 -6.40
C GLY A 76 -19.37 13.90 -5.93
N GLY A 77 -19.31 15.21 -5.77
CA GLY A 77 -20.39 16.05 -5.28
C GLY A 77 -19.95 16.77 -4.02
N GLY A 78 -19.65 18.06 -4.18
CA GLY A 78 -19.20 19.00 -3.15
C GLY A 78 -20.30 19.36 -2.16
N GLY A 79 -20.72 18.37 -1.36
CA GLY A 79 -21.64 18.54 -0.25
C GLY A 79 -21.24 17.63 0.91
N TRP A 80 -21.26 18.16 2.13
CA TRP A 80 -21.07 17.41 3.36
C TRP A 80 -22.25 16.42 3.50
N VAL A 81 -22.01 15.13 3.28
CA VAL A 81 -22.99 14.06 3.56
C VAL A 81 -22.32 13.06 4.50
N PRO A 82 -22.88 12.78 5.68
CA PRO A 82 -22.34 11.83 6.66
C PRO A 82 -22.21 10.37 6.16
N ASP A 83 -22.81 10.03 5.01
CA ASP A 83 -22.99 8.65 4.54
C ASP A 83 -22.02 8.18 3.44
N LYS A 84 -20.96 8.97 3.14
CA LYS A 84 -19.92 8.59 2.17
C LYS A 84 -18.92 7.58 2.75
N LEU A 85 -19.43 6.48 3.32
CA LEU A 85 -18.60 5.32 3.60
C LEU A 85 -18.29 4.61 2.28
N SER A 86 -17.01 4.37 2.04
CA SER A 86 -16.54 3.66 0.85
C SER A 86 -16.38 2.17 1.10
N ARG A 87 -16.30 1.42 0.00
CA ARG A 87 -15.92 0.00 -0.01
C ARG A 87 -14.44 -0.21 -0.33
N GLU A 88 -13.66 0.86 -0.41
CA GLU A 88 -12.27 0.84 -0.83
C GLU A 88 -11.35 1.48 0.22
N VAL A 89 -10.20 0.84 0.46
CA VAL A 89 -9.10 1.39 1.27
C VAL A 89 -7.87 1.52 0.39
N THR A 90 -7.37 2.75 0.23
CA THR A 90 -6.08 3.01 -0.38
C THR A 90 -5.00 2.99 0.70
N VAL A 91 -4.00 2.14 0.50
CA VAL A 91 -2.81 2.05 1.33
C VAL A 91 -1.64 2.63 0.54
N THR A 92 -0.96 3.63 1.11
CA THR A 92 0.28 4.16 0.58
C THR A 92 1.44 3.69 1.43
N ALA A 93 2.45 3.10 0.81
CA ALA A 93 3.68 2.68 1.46
C ALA A 93 4.88 3.41 0.88
N GLU A 94 5.96 3.44 1.66
CA GLU A 94 7.27 3.85 1.16
C GLU A 94 8.20 2.63 1.15
N LEU A 95 9.08 2.57 0.15
CA LEU A 95 10.13 1.57 0.03
C LEU A 95 11.42 2.28 -0.40
N GLY A 96 12.56 1.80 0.08
CA GLY A 96 13.87 2.20 -0.40
C GLY A 96 14.91 1.12 -0.13
N LEU A 97 15.76 0.86 -1.12
CA LEU A 97 16.90 -0.05 -0.98
C LEU A 97 18.23 0.71 -1.18
N ARG A 98 19.19 0.47 -0.30
CA ARG A 98 20.53 1.10 -0.34
C ARG A 98 21.64 0.08 -0.23
N ASP A 99 22.66 0.20 -1.10
CA ASP A 99 23.85 -0.63 -1.09
C ASP A 99 24.94 -0.04 -0.15
N ALA A 100 26.10 -0.71 -0.08
CA ALA A 100 27.20 -0.32 0.79
C ALA A 100 27.94 0.97 0.37
N SER A 101 27.66 1.54 -0.80
CA SER A 101 28.20 2.86 -1.19
C SER A 101 27.65 3.98 -0.31
N LEU A 102 26.54 3.72 0.40
CA LEU A 102 25.77 4.65 1.23
C LEU A 102 25.00 5.72 0.45
N ASP A 103 25.09 5.70 -0.88
CA ASP A 103 24.33 6.54 -1.79
C ASP A 103 23.00 5.88 -2.15
N TRP A 104 22.01 6.72 -2.46
CA TRP A 104 20.68 6.30 -2.90
C TRP A 104 20.54 6.55 -4.40
N ASP A 105 21.35 5.89 -5.22
CA ASP A 105 21.41 6.09 -6.67
C ASP A 105 21.03 4.84 -7.47
N ASP A 106 20.93 3.70 -6.79
CA ASP A 106 20.65 2.41 -7.40
C ASP A 106 19.20 2.20 -7.79
N TYR A 107 19.03 1.33 -8.79
CA TYR A 107 17.72 0.81 -9.13
C TYR A 107 17.34 -0.34 -8.22
N TYR A 108 16.08 -0.33 -7.78
CA TYR A 108 15.49 -1.42 -7.04
C TYR A 108 14.04 -1.63 -7.46
N GLU A 109 13.56 -2.83 -7.20
CA GLU A 109 12.14 -3.18 -7.28
C GLU A 109 11.77 -3.99 -6.05
N GLY A 110 10.48 -3.99 -5.73
CA GLY A 110 10.02 -4.73 -4.57
C GLY A 110 8.51 -4.78 -4.45
N THR A 111 8.07 -5.56 -3.50
CA THR A 111 6.67 -5.72 -3.15
C THR A 111 6.53 -5.67 -1.63
N ILE A 112 5.65 -4.81 -1.14
CA ILE A 112 5.21 -4.81 0.25
C ILE A 112 3.86 -5.54 0.31
N TYR A 113 3.81 -6.65 1.05
CA TYR A 113 2.58 -7.39 1.32
C TYR A 113 1.91 -6.79 2.55
N VAL A 114 0.61 -6.49 2.45
CA VAL A 114 -0.15 -5.80 3.49
C VAL A 114 -1.43 -6.55 3.84
N ALA A 115 -1.85 -6.43 5.10
CA ALA A 115 -3.17 -6.79 5.56
C ALA A 115 -3.90 -5.55 6.06
N VAL A 116 -5.16 -5.38 5.64
CA VAL A 116 -6.07 -4.34 6.12
C VAL A 116 -7.14 -4.99 6.97
N LEU A 117 -7.19 -4.60 8.24
CA LEU A 117 -8.30 -4.87 9.14
C LEU A 117 -9.29 -3.71 9.02
N ALA A 118 -10.51 -4.00 8.59
CA ALA A 118 -11.58 -3.03 8.46
C ALA A 118 -12.76 -3.39 9.35
N LEU A 119 -13.43 -2.39 9.89
CA LEU A 119 -14.76 -2.53 10.48
C LEU A 119 -15.80 -2.23 9.41
N GLU A 120 -16.50 -3.25 8.93
CA GLU A 120 -17.51 -3.15 7.89
C GLU A 120 -18.91 -2.92 8.49
N HIS A 121 -19.67 -1.99 7.91
CA HIS A 121 -21.10 -1.86 8.14
C HIS A 121 -21.84 -2.65 7.06
N PRO A 122 -22.62 -3.69 7.41
CA PRO A 122 -23.40 -4.42 6.41
C PRO A 122 -24.29 -3.45 5.65
N THR A 123 -24.17 -3.42 4.33
CA THR A 123 -25.21 -2.80 3.50
C THR A 123 -26.39 -3.74 3.50
N ARG A 124 -27.56 -3.27 3.93
CA ARG A 124 -28.79 -4.03 3.76
C ARG A 124 -29.06 -4.01 2.25
N ASP A 125 -28.77 -5.10 1.56
CA ASP A 125 -29.19 -5.27 0.17
C ASP A 125 -30.72 -5.13 0.15
N GLY A 126 -31.25 -4.09 -0.52
CA GLY A 126 -32.68 -4.02 -0.84
C GLY A 126 -33.49 -2.77 -0.50
N TYR A 127 -32.88 -1.61 -0.21
CA TYR A 127 -33.61 -0.34 -0.28
C TYR A 127 -32.74 0.72 -0.97
N GLU A 128 -32.78 0.69 -2.30
CA GLU A 128 -32.56 1.88 -3.15
C GLU A 128 -33.86 2.69 -3.24
#